data_AF-A0A1F5DQQ1-F1
#
_entry.id   AF-A0A1F5DQQ1-F1
#
_cell.length_a   1.000
_cell.length_b   1.000
_cell.length_c   1.000
_cell.angle_alpha   90.00
_cell.angle_beta   90.00
_cell.angle_gamma   90.00
#
_symmetry.space_group_name_H-M   'P 1'
#
loop_
_entity.id
_entity.type
_entity.pdbx_description
1 polymer ?
#
loop_
_entity_poly.entity_id
_entity_poly.type
_entity_poly.pdbx_seq_one_letter_code
_entity_poly.pdbx_strand_id
1 'polypeptide(L)' 'MDKDVKAKVIAQKGHCDAGHRIGDEVTFDWDKNEIIGYICLHALYSLLPKIYALAHGADVMYARDEAGNRVARHA' A
#
# COMPACT_ATOMS: atom_id res chain seq x y z
N MET A 1 -3.19 -19.91 -5.03
CA MET A 1 -1.99 -19.19 -4.56
C MET A 1 -2.51 -17.84 -4.17
N ASP A 2 -2.59 -17.53 -2.87
CA ASP A 2 -3.16 -16.26 -2.41
C ASP A 2 -2.37 -15.10 -3.03
N LYS A 3 -3.07 -14.26 -3.79
CA LYS A 3 -2.50 -13.05 -4.42
C LYS A 3 -2.74 -11.81 -3.57
N ASP A 4 -2.85 -12.01 -2.26
CA ASP A 4 -3.11 -10.95 -1.31
C ASP A 4 -1.93 -10.00 -1.22
N VAL A 5 -2.19 -8.72 -1.43
CA VAL A 5 -1.21 -7.65 -1.19
C VAL A 5 -1.60 -6.93 0.08
N LYS A 6 -0.66 -6.79 1.02
CA LYS A 6 -0.87 -6.05 2.28
C LYS A 6 -0.08 -4.76 2.26
N ALA A 7 -0.75 -3.65 2.57
CA ALA A 7 -0.11 -2.36 2.78
C ALA A 7 -0.26 -1.94 4.24
N LYS A 8 0.83 -1.44 4.80
CA LYS A 8 0.88 -0.90 6.17
C LYS A 8 1.48 0.49 6.14
N VAL A 9 0.87 1.42 6.85
CA VAL A 9 1.47 2.75 7.08
C VAL A 9 2.59 2.60 8.09
N ILE A 10 3.83 2.65 7.63
CA ILE A 10 5.03 2.51 8.46
C ILE A 10 5.65 3.85 8.86
N ALA A 11 5.29 4.93 8.17
CA ALA A 11 5.77 6.28 8.43
C ALA A 11 4.75 7.30 7.94
N GLN A 12 4.68 8.43 8.62
CA GLN A 12 3.85 9.57 8.24
C GLN A 12 4.66 10.85 8.46
N LYS A 13 4.68 11.73 7.46
CA LYS A 13 5.21 13.09 7.58
C LYS A 13 4.04 14.05 7.46
N GLY A 14 3.91 14.97 8.41
CA GLY A 14 2.77 15.90 8.44
C GLY A 14 1.46 15.22 8.85
N HIS A 15 0.35 15.72 8.32
CA HIS A 15 -1.01 15.30 8.66
C HIS A 15 -1.74 14.75 7.43
N CYS A 16 -2.50 13.66 7.61
CA CYS A 16 -3.41 13.15 6.59
C CYS A 16 -4.85 13.53 6.95
N ASP A 17 -5.50 14.37 6.13
CA ASP A 17 -6.88 14.82 6.35
C ASP A 17 -7.90 13.68 6.29
N ALA A 18 -7.58 12.59 5.57
CA ALA A 18 -8.40 11.38 5.55
C ALA A 18 -8.27 10.54 6.82
N GLY A 19 -7.39 10.92 7.76
CA GLY A 19 -7.28 10.29 9.08
C GLY A 19 -6.35 9.09 9.16
N HIS A 20 -5.60 8.75 8.10
CA HIS A 20 -4.60 7.67 8.12
C HIS A 20 -3.51 7.92 9.16
N ARG A 21 -3.06 6.87 9.84
CA ARG A 21 -2.05 6.89 10.91
C ARG A 21 -1.06 5.74 10.75
N ILE A 22 0.11 5.89 11.35
CA ILE A 22 1.09 4.80 11.47
C ILE A 22 0.43 3.61 12.15
N GLY A 23 0.58 2.43 11.55
CA GLY A 23 -0.02 1.18 12.01
C GLY A 23 -1.29 0.79 11.27
N ASP A 24 -1.92 1.69 10.50
CA ASP A 24 -3.07 1.33 9.67
C ASP A 24 -2.68 0.28 8.64
N GLU A 25 -3.55 -0.70 8.47
CA GLU A 25 -3.36 -1.85 7.58
C GLU A 25 -4.56 -2.00 6.64
N VAL A 26 -4.26 -2.34 5.39
CA VAL A 26 -5.26 -2.67 4.38
C VAL A 26 -4.78 -3.90 3.59
N THR A 27 -5.69 -4.82 3.32
CA THR A 27 -5.45 -6.00 2.49
C THR A 27 -6.22 -5.88 1.18
N PHE A 28 -5.53 -6.16 0.08
CA PHE A 28 -6.11 -6.25 -1.25
C PHE A 28 -6.17 -7.73 -1.64
N ASP A 29 -7.35 -8.32 -1.53
CA ASP A 29 -7.61 -9.68 -2.00
C ASP A 29 -7.86 -9.60 -3.50
N TRP A 30 -6.81 -9.90 -4.27
CA TRP A 30 -6.83 -9.75 -5.72
C TRP A 30 -7.77 -10.75 -6.40
N ASP A 31 -7.86 -11.97 -5.89
CA ASP A 31 -8.66 -13.02 -6.50
C ASP A 31 -10.16 -12.78 -6.27
N LYS A 32 -10.54 -12.20 -5.12
CA LYS A 32 -11.94 -11.81 -4.82
C LYS A 32 -12.31 -10.39 -5.27
N ASN A 33 -11.34 -9.58 -5.70
CA ASN A 33 -11.52 -8.15 -6.00
C ASN A 33 -12.03 -7.36 -4.77
N GLU A 34 -11.50 -7.68 -3.59
CA GLU A 34 -11.94 -7.07 -2.32
C GLU A 34 -10.83 -6.21 -1.69
N ILE A 35 -11.25 -5.12 -1.04
CA ILE A 35 -10.39 -4.29 -0.18
C ILE A 35 -10.88 -4.45 1.25
N ILE A 36 -10.02 -4.98 2.11
CA ILE A 36 -10.32 -5.24 3.52
C ILE A 36 -9.56 -4.23 4.36
N GLY A 37 -10.30 -3.32 4.99
CA GLY A 37 -9.76 -2.20 5.77
C GLY A 37 -10.13 -0.84 5.16
N TYR A 38 -9.62 0.23 5.77
CA TYR A 38 -9.85 1.59 5.30
C TYR A 38 -8.66 2.09 4.47
N ILE A 39 -8.96 2.66 3.30
CA ILE A 39 -7.99 3.39 2.47
C ILE A 39 -8.69 4.56 1.79
N CYS A 40 -8.05 5.73 1.72
CA CYS A 40 -8.62 6.87 1.00
C CYS A 40 -8.36 6.75 -0.50
N LEU A 41 -9.17 7.44 -1.31
CA LEU A 41 -9.07 7.38 -2.77
C LEU A 41 -7.70 7.84 -3.30
N HIS A 42 -7.07 8.85 -2.69
CA HIS A 42 -5.74 9.31 -3.08
C HIS A 42 -4.65 8.25 -2.87
N ALA A 43 -4.67 7.58 -1.71
CA ALA A 43 -3.74 6.49 -1.41
C ALA A 43 -4.00 5.29 -2.32
N LEU A 44 -5.27 4.93 -2.54
CA LEU A 44 -5.67 3.84 -3.43
C LEU A 44 -5.17 4.08 -4.86
N TYR A 45 -5.45 5.26 -5.43
CA TYR A 45 -4.99 5.64 -6.77
C TYR A 45 -3.47 5.51 -6.91
N SER A 46 -2.71 5.91 -5.88
CA SER A 46 -1.24 5.87 -5.87
C SER A 46 -0.67 4.46 -5.71
N LEU A 47 -1.39 3.57 -5.03
CA LEU A 47 -0.97 2.20 -4.74
C LEU A 47 -1.43 1.19 -5.80
N LEU A 48 -2.52 1.45 -6.50
CA LEU A 48 -3.17 0.47 -7.39
C LEU A 48 -2.23 -0.15 -8.44
N PRO A 49 -1.36 0.62 -9.14
CA PRO A 49 -0.42 0.02 -10.09
C PRO A 49 0.59 -0.94 -9.42
N LYS A 50 0.99 -0.65 -8.17
CA LYS A 50 1.92 -1.48 -7.40
C LYS A 50 1.23 -2.76 -6.93
N ILE A 51 -0.02 -2.64 -6.46
CA ILE A 51 -0.85 -3.78 -6.05
C ILE A 51 -1.02 -4.74 -7.24
N TYR A 52 -1.38 -4.23 -8.42
CA TYR A 52 -1.48 -5.03 -9.64
C TYR A 52 -0.17 -5.78 -9.92
N ALA A 53 0.96 -5.07 -9.94
CA ALA A 53 2.25 -5.68 -10.20
C ALA A 53 2.58 -6.81 -9.21
N LEU A 54 2.37 -6.56 -7.92
CA LEU A 54 2.67 -7.54 -6.85
C LEU A 54 1.76 -8.75 -6.87
N ALA A 55 0.45 -8.56 -7.11
CA ALA A 55 -0.50 -9.66 -7.24
C ALA A 55 -0.13 -10.60 -8.41
N HIS A 56 0.55 -10.09 -9.42
CA HIS A 56 1.06 -10.86 -10.56
C HIS A 56 2.52 -11.32 -10.40
N GLY A 57 3.10 -11.21 -9.20
CA GLY A 57 4.44 -11.70 -8.87
C GLY A 57 5.59 -10.82 -9.37
N ALA A 58 5.30 -9.60 -9.84
CA ALA A 58 6.33 -8.67 -10.24
C ALA A 58 6.98 -7.99 -9.02
N ASP A 59 8.27 -7.70 -9.14
CA ASP A 59 9.07 -7.12 -8.06
C ASP A 59 9.60 -5.72 -8.42
N VAL A 60 8.70 -4.75 -8.61
CA VAL A 60 9.04 -3.45 -9.21
C VAL A 60 8.45 -2.27 -8.43
N MET A 61 9.01 -1.06 -8.61
CA MET A 61 8.43 0.23 -8.17
C MET A 61 8.48 0.56 -6.67
N TYR A 62 9.53 0.12 -5.97
CA TYR A 62 9.78 0.50 -4.56
C TYR A 62 10.81 1.62 -4.45
N ALA A 63 10.55 2.58 -3.56
CA ALA A 63 11.57 3.49 -3.05
C ALA A 63 12.36 2.79 -1.93
N ARG A 64 13.46 3.42 -1.50
CA ARG A 64 14.17 3.03 -0.27
C ARG A 64 13.93 4.06 0.83
N ASP A 65 13.74 3.60 2.05
CA ASP A 65 13.81 4.46 3.24
C ASP A 65 15.28 4.66 3.69
N GLU A 66 15.47 5.38 4.79
CA GLU A 66 16.81 5.68 5.35
C GLU A 66 17.55 4.42 5.84
N ALA A 67 16.80 3.39 6.25
CA ALA A 67 17.35 2.08 6.64
C ALA A 67 17.55 1.14 5.43
N GLY A 68 17.20 1.58 4.22
CA GLY A 68 17.32 0.80 2.99
C GLY A 68 16.16 -0.17 2.73
N ASN A 69 15.10 -0.14 3.53
CA ASN A 69 13.90 -0.96 3.32
C ASN A 69 13.14 -0.50 2.08
N ARG A 70 12.48 -1.46 1.42
CA ARG A 70 11.67 -1.22 0.22
C ARG A 70 10.30 -0.68 0.64
N VAL A 71 9.97 0.54 0.22
CA VAL A 71 8.76 1.23 0.66
C VAL A 71 8.01 1.85 -0.52
N ALA A 72 6.68 1.83 -0.45
CA ALA A 72 5.85 2.66 -1.32
C ALA A 72 5.66 4.03 -0.66
N ARG A 73 5.98 5.11 -1.38
CA ARG A 73 5.75 6.49 -0.90
C ARG A 73 4.48 7.05 -1.54
N HIS A 74 3.69 7.73 -0.72
CA HIS A 74 2.55 8.55 -1.10
C HIS A 74 2.75 9.93 -0.47
N ALA A 75 2.35 10.97 -1.20
CA ALA A 75 2.52 12.37 -0.81
C ALA A 75 1.46 12.79 0.20
#